data_AF-A0A9X1IGY6-F1
#
_entry.id   AF-A0A9X1IGY6-F1
#
_cell.length_a   1.000
_cell.length_b   1.000
_cell.length_c   1.000
_cell.angle_alpha   90.00
_cell.angle_beta   90.00
_cell.angle_gamma   90.00
#
_symmetry.space_group_name_H-M   'P 1'
#
loop_
_entity.id
_entity.type
_entity.pdbx_description
1 polymer ?
#
loop_
_entity_poly.entity_id
_entity_poly.type
_entity_poly.pdbx_seq_one_letter_code
_entity_poly.pdbx_strand_id
1 'polypeptide(L)'
;MDADHPSKGVPIPRRITAIESYVAWISPTRSHARRFAELVREGGNDPGSIFEHFYGRMAVARFGRLGKFDFLCLLGRLGLAPIAPGRAYLKGATGPLRGARLLFGGHPEAPLRESQLEDLLVDLDGDLRVGMQVMEDSLCNWQKSPTRFVHFKG
;
A
#
# COMPACT_ATOMS: atom_id res chain seq x y z
N MET A 1 -40.10 -4.94 -48.73
CA MET A 1 -38.87 -4.12 -48.75
C MET A 1 -38.73 -3.55 -47.36
N ASP A 2 -38.17 -4.34 -46.45
CA ASP A 2 -37.96 -3.93 -45.07
C ASP A 2 -36.65 -3.15 -44.99
N ALA A 3 -36.76 -1.90 -44.57
CA ALA A 3 -35.63 -1.00 -44.40
C ALA A 3 -34.90 -1.35 -43.10
N ASP A 4 -33.71 -1.92 -43.26
CA ASP A 4 -32.73 -2.19 -42.21
C ASP A 4 -32.37 -0.89 -41.46
N HIS A 5 -32.57 -0.89 -40.14
CA HIS A 5 -32.31 0.25 -39.27
C HIS A 5 -30.97 0.01 -38.55
N PRO A 6 -29.92 0.82 -38.79
CA PRO A 6 -28.63 0.56 -38.16
C PRO A 6 -28.69 0.85 -36.66
N SER A 7 -28.53 -0.21 -35.87
CA SER A 7 -28.37 -0.11 -34.41
C SER A 7 -27.12 0.72 -34.07
N LYS A 8 -27.33 1.89 -33.46
CA LYS A 8 -26.24 2.70 -32.90
C LYS A 8 -25.74 1.99 -31.64
N GLY A 9 -24.64 1.23 -31.77
CA GLY A 9 -23.97 0.59 -30.64
C GLY A 9 -23.63 1.61 -29.56
N VAL A 10 -24.04 1.34 -28.33
CA VAL A 10 -23.67 2.13 -27.15
C VAL A 10 -22.15 2.04 -26.99
N PRO A 11 -21.41 3.17 -26.92
CA PRO A 11 -19.97 3.13 -26.72
C PRO A 11 -19.65 2.48 -25.37
N ILE A 12 -18.93 1.35 -25.41
CA ILE A 12 -18.43 0.70 -24.19
C ILE A 12 -17.36 1.61 -23.58
N PRO A 13 -17.48 2.03 -22.31
CA PRO A 13 -16.49 2.91 -21.69
C PRO A 13 -15.12 2.21 -21.65
N ARG A 14 -14.11 2.86 -22.21
CA ARG A 14 -12.72 2.35 -22.19
C ARG A 14 -12.21 2.34 -20.76
N ARG A 15 -11.72 1.19 -20.28
CA ARG A 15 -11.05 1.09 -18.97
C ARG A 15 -9.73 1.86 -19.02
N ILE A 16 -9.52 2.77 -18.06
CA ILE A 16 -8.25 3.47 -17.87
C ILE A 16 -7.17 2.44 -17.50
N THR A 17 -6.03 2.52 -18.18
CA THR A 17 -4.89 1.63 -17.93
C THR A 17 -4.06 2.06 -16.72
N ALA A 18 -3.22 1.17 -16.20
CA ALA A 18 -2.27 1.50 -15.14
C ALA A 18 -1.31 2.64 -15.55
N ILE A 19 -0.88 2.65 -16.82
CA ILE A 19 0.01 3.68 -17.34
C ILE A 19 -0.70 5.04 -17.41
N GLU A 20 -1.90 5.10 -18.02
CA GLU A 20 -2.66 6.35 -18.15
C GLU A 20 -2.98 6.97 -16.79
N SER A 21 -3.41 6.14 -15.83
CA SER A 21 -3.69 6.60 -14.46
C SER A 21 -2.43 6.99 -13.68
N TYR A 22 -1.29 6.33 -13.91
CA TYR A 22 -0.01 6.76 -13.35
C TYR A 22 0.43 8.12 -13.88
N VAL A 23 0.35 8.33 -15.20
CA VAL A 23 0.66 9.63 -15.83
C VAL A 23 -0.28 10.71 -15.31
N ALA A 24 -1.56 10.39 -15.11
CA ALA A 24 -2.53 11.29 -14.49
C ALA A 24 -2.17 11.61 -13.03
N TRP A 25 -1.69 10.64 -12.26
CA TRP A 25 -1.25 10.85 -10.86
C TRP A 25 -0.01 11.76 -10.77
N ILE A 26 0.92 11.68 -11.73
CA ILE A 26 2.08 12.60 -11.83
C ILE A 26 1.70 13.96 -12.45
N SER A 27 0.53 14.06 -13.07
CA SER A 27 -0.02 15.32 -13.58
C SER A 27 -0.61 16.17 -12.43
N PRO A 28 -0.62 17.52 -12.54
CA PRO A 28 -0.34 18.33 -13.72
C PRO A 28 1.15 18.67 -13.94
N THR A 29 2.03 18.46 -12.95
CA THR A 29 3.43 18.90 -13.03
C THR A 29 4.21 18.19 -14.13
N ARG A 30 3.79 16.96 -14.48
CA ARG A 30 4.48 16.05 -15.41
C ARG A 30 5.95 15.85 -15.03
N SER A 31 6.25 15.97 -13.74
CA SER A 31 7.59 15.86 -13.16
C SER A 31 7.47 15.20 -11.78
N HIS A 32 8.08 14.02 -11.62
CA HIS A 32 8.10 13.31 -10.34
C HIS A 32 8.66 14.17 -9.22
N ALA A 33 9.80 14.84 -9.45
CA ALA A 33 10.42 15.71 -8.45
C ALA A 33 9.47 16.81 -7.97
N ARG A 34 8.79 17.52 -8.89
CA ARG A 34 7.83 18.57 -8.51
C ARG A 34 6.61 17.99 -7.80
N ARG A 35 6.04 16.91 -8.34
CA ARG A 35 4.86 16.26 -7.73
C ARG A 35 5.17 15.73 -6.34
N PHE A 36 6.32 15.10 -6.14
CA PHE A 36 6.72 14.57 -4.84
C PHE A 36 7.01 15.70 -3.86
N ALA A 37 7.64 16.80 -4.29
CA ALA A 37 7.84 17.97 -3.45
C ALA A 37 6.50 18.62 -3.00
N GLU A 38 5.49 18.65 -3.87
CA GLU A 38 4.13 19.09 -3.53
C GLU A 38 3.50 18.17 -2.48
N LEU A 39 3.51 16.85 -2.72
CA LEU A 39 2.96 15.87 -1.79
C LEU A 39 3.70 15.88 -0.43
N VAL A 40 5.02 16.08 -0.42
CA VAL A 40 5.80 16.24 0.81
C VAL A 40 5.33 17.48 1.58
N ARG A 41 5.20 18.62 0.90
CA ARG A 41 4.76 19.87 1.52
C ARG A 41 3.35 19.76 2.10
N GLU A 42 2.46 19.04 1.42
CA GLU A 42 1.11 18.76 1.89
C GLU A 42 1.08 17.76 3.06
N GLY A 43 1.98 16.77 3.08
CA GLY A 43 2.07 15.72 4.08
C GLY A 43 2.77 16.11 5.39
N GLY A 44 3.44 17.26 5.43
CA GLY A 44 4.09 17.79 6.64
C GLY A 44 5.58 17.41 6.74
N ASN A 45 6.07 17.17 7.97
CA ASN A 45 7.50 17.00 8.27
C ASN A 45 7.88 15.62 8.83
N ASP A 46 6.91 14.73 9.01
CA ASP A 46 7.13 13.37 9.51
C ASP A 46 7.06 12.36 8.36
N PRO A 47 8.07 11.49 8.16
CA PRO A 47 8.09 10.53 7.06
C PRO A 47 6.87 9.61 7.00
N GLY A 48 6.31 9.23 8.14
CA GLY A 48 5.10 8.41 8.25
C GLY A 48 3.86 9.14 7.76
N SER A 49 3.69 10.39 8.19
CA SER A 49 2.61 11.27 7.79
C SER A 49 2.68 11.61 6.29
N ILE A 50 3.88 11.84 5.76
CA ILE A 50 4.08 12.06 4.33
C ILE A 50 3.77 10.77 3.54
N PHE A 51 4.20 9.60 4.03
CA PHE A 51 3.88 8.32 3.38
C PHE A 51 2.36 8.10 3.31
N GLU A 52 1.64 8.33 4.42
CA GLU A 52 0.17 8.22 4.45
C GLU A 52 -0.48 9.16 3.44
N HIS A 53 0.03 10.39 3.32
CA HIS A 53 -0.45 11.34 2.32
C HIS A 53 -0.23 10.85 0.88
N PHE A 54 0.97 10.33 0.57
CA PHE A 54 1.25 9.70 -0.73
C PHE A 54 0.31 8.53 -0.99
N TYR A 55 0.11 7.65 -0.01
CA TYR A 55 -0.72 6.45 -0.10
C TYR A 55 -2.19 6.79 -0.36
N GLY A 56 -2.73 7.75 0.39
CA GLY A 56 -4.10 8.23 0.24
C GLY A 56 -4.36 8.95 -1.10
N ARG A 57 -3.36 9.68 -1.61
CA ARG A 57 -3.49 10.44 -2.88
C ARG A 57 -3.13 9.63 -4.12
N MET A 58 -2.58 8.41 -3.96
CA MET A 58 -2.24 7.55 -5.08
C MET A 58 -3.50 6.94 -5.71
N ALA A 59 -3.80 7.34 -6.94
CA ALA A 59 -4.93 6.89 -7.73
C ALA A 59 -4.47 6.22 -9.03
N VAL A 60 -3.65 5.16 -8.90
CA VAL A 60 -3.14 4.38 -10.04
C VAL A 60 -3.99 3.12 -10.21
N ALA A 61 -4.53 2.92 -11.42
CA ALA A 61 -5.35 1.77 -11.73
C ALA A 61 -4.56 0.48 -11.51
N ARG A 62 -5.22 -0.53 -10.93
CA ARG A 62 -4.64 -1.85 -10.55
C ARG A 62 -3.62 -1.81 -9.40
N PHE A 63 -3.23 -0.64 -8.90
CA PHE A 63 -2.50 -0.55 -7.64
C PHE A 63 -3.50 -0.72 -6.50
N GLY A 64 -3.73 -1.98 -6.12
CA GLY A 64 -4.38 -2.32 -4.86
C GLY A 64 -3.50 -1.93 -3.66
N ARG A 65 -3.95 -2.25 -2.44
CA ARG A 65 -3.25 -1.95 -1.17
C ARG A 65 -1.74 -2.22 -1.26
N LEU A 66 -1.38 -3.47 -1.58
CA LEU A 66 0.00 -3.94 -1.63
C LEU A 66 0.81 -3.20 -2.70
N GLY A 67 0.26 -3.06 -3.92
CA GLY A 67 0.96 -2.34 -4.99
C GLY A 67 1.25 -0.87 -4.68
N LYS A 68 0.33 -0.18 -3.98
CA LYS A 68 0.59 1.18 -3.47
C LYS A 68 1.68 1.17 -2.41
N PHE A 69 1.54 0.30 -1.41
CA PHE A 69 2.47 0.21 -0.29
C PHE A 69 3.90 -0.09 -0.76
N ASP A 70 4.10 -1.13 -1.58
CA ASP A 70 5.40 -1.55 -2.09
C ASP A 70 6.07 -0.48 -2.95
N PHE A 71 5.31 0.14 -3.86
CA PHE A 71 5.83 1.18 -4.72
C PHE A 71 6.30 2.39 -3.91
N LEU A 72 5.52 2.83 -2.92
CA LEU A 72 5.90 3.96 -2.06
C LEU A 72 7.08 3.62 -1.16
N CYS A 73 7.13 2.40 -0.62
CA CYS A 73 8.29 1.95 0.14
C CYS A 73 9.57 1.94 -0.72
N LEU A 74 9.45 1.53 -1.99
CA LEU A 74 10.56 1.60 -2.94
C LEU A 74 11.02 3.04 -3.19
N LEU A 75 10.09 4.00 -3.34
CA LEU A 75 10.46 5.41 -3.49
C LEU A 75 11.24 5.93 -2.27
N GLY A 76 10.81 5.58 -1.06
CA GLY A 76 11.52 5.93 0.18
C GLY A 76 12.91 5.30 0.24
N ARG A 77 13.01 3.99 -0.04
CA ARG A 77 14.28 3.23 -0.02
C ARG A 77 15.30 3.73 -1.04
N LEU A 78 14.84 4.18 -2.21
CA LEU A 78 15.68 4.77 -3.25
C LEU A 78 16.03 6.25 -2.99
N GLY A 79 15.51 6.85 -1.92
CA GLY A 79 15.73 8.27 -1.60
C GLY A 79 15.04 9.23 -2.57
N LEU A 80 14.03 8.77 -3.32
CA LEU A 80 13.29 9.61 -4.27
C LEU A 80 12.24 10.49 -3.60
N ALA A 81 11.84 10.13 -2.38
CA ALA A 81 11.01 10.94 -1.50
C ALA A 81 11.39 10.64 -0.03
N PRO A 82 11.33 11.62 0.89
CA PRO A 82 11.63 11.43 2.31
C PRO A 82 10.45 10.77 3.04
N ILE A 83 10.08 9.55 2.62
CA ILE A 83 8.92 8.82 3.12
C ILE A 83 9.31 7.47 3.66
N ALA A 84 8.62 7.04 4.71
CA ALA A 84 8.69 5.69 5.24
C ALA A 84 7.31 5.32 5.79
N PRO A 85 6.84 4.08 5.64
CA PRO A 85 5.56 3.68 6.20
C PRO A 85 5.59 3.76 7.73
N GLY A 86 4.68 4.54 8.31
CA GLY A 86 4.52 4.65 9.77
C GLY A 86 3.61 3.57 10.37
N ARG A 87 2.97 2.76 9.53
CA ARG A 87 2.07 1.65 9.88
C ARG A 87 2.28 0.47 8.95
N ALA A 88 1.77 -0.71 9.30
CA ALA A 88 1.84 -1.92 8.48
C ALA A 88 0.72 -2.02 7.44
N TYR A 89 -0.25 -1.10 7.44
CA TYR A 89 -1.38 -1.05 6.51
C TYR A 89 -2.19 -2.36 6.50
N LEU A 90 -2.54 -2.84 7.69
CA LEU A 90 -3.30 -4.07 7.92
C LEU A 90 -4.73 -4.00 7.36
N LYS A 91 -5.29 -2.79 7.20
CA LYS A 91 -6.66 -2.62 6.68
C LYS A 91 -6.78 -3.21 5.27
N GLY A 92 -7.62 -4.23 5.14
CA GLY A 92 -7.79 -4.97 3.88
C GLY A 92 -6.58 -5.84 3.50
N ALA A 93 -5.65 -6.07 4.42
CA ALA A 93 -4.60 -7.07 4.30
C ALA A 93 -5.11 -8.42 4.85
N THR A 94 -4.74 -9.52 4.19
CA THR A 94 -5.10 -10.88 4.64
C THR A 94 -3.96 -11.54 5.40
N GLY A 95 -2.81 -11.72 4.74
CA GLY A 95 -1.61 -12.33 5.32
C GLY A 95 -1.07 -11.58 6.54
N PRO A 96 -0.65 -10.31 6.41
CA PRO A 96 -0.13 -9.52 7.53
C PRO A 96 -1.09 -9.44 8.72
N LEU A 97 -2.39 -9.28 8.47
CA LEU A 97 -3.40 -9.21 9.51
C LEU A 97 -3.49 -10.53 10.32
N ARG A 98 -3.51 -11.67 9.63
CA ARG A 98 -3.46 -12.99 10.28
C ARG A 98 -2.17 -13.19 11.06
N GLY A 99 -1.04 -12.72 10.53
CA GLY A 99 0.23 -12.71 11.24
C GLY A 99 0.20 -11.87 12.52
N ALA A 100 -0.32 -10.65 12.46
CA ALA A 100 -0.42 -9.78 13.63
C ALA A 100 -1.34 -10.38 14.70
N ARG A 101 -2.50 -10.93 14.31
CA ARG A 101 -3.41 -11.66 15.23
C ARG A 101 -2.74 -12.87 15.86
N LEU A 102 -1.96 -13.63 15.08
CA LEU A 102 -1.21 -14.76 15.60
C LEU A 102 -0.13 -14.32 16.60
N LEU A 103 0.59 -13.24 16.31
CA LEU A 103 1.65 -12.69 17.16
C LEU A 103 1.12 -12.23 18.52
N PHE A 104 0.06 -11.42 18.52
CA PHE A 104 -0.43 -10.77 19.75
C PHE A 104 -1.57 -11.52 20.44
N GLY A 105 -2.32 -12.34 19.69
CA GLY A 105 -3.48 -13.08 20.20
C GLY A 105 -3.30 -14.59 20.22
N GLY A 106 -2.14 -15.12 19.80
CA GLY A 106 -1.84 -16.54 19.79
C GLY A 106 -2.63 -17.37 18.76
N HIS A 107 -3.49 -16.73 17.95
CA HIS A 107 -4.31 -17.40 16.93
C HIS A 107 -4.52 -16.49 15.71
N PRO A 108 -4.50 -17.01 14.46
CA PRO A 108 -4.63 -16.17 13.25
C PRO A 108 -5.96 -15.41 13.14
N GLU A 109 -6.99 -15.92 13.83
CA GLU A 109 -8.34 -15.34 13.89
C GLU A 109 -8.67 -14.75 15.28
N ALA A 110 -7.64 -14.39 16.08
CA ALA A 110 -7.87 -13.75 17.36
C ALA A 110 -8.76 -12.48 17.20
N PRO A 111 -9.71 -12.21 18.10
CA PRO A 111 -10.69 -11.13 17.97
C PRO A 111 -10.12 -9.74 18.29
N LEU A 112 -8.89 -9.47 17.82
CA LEU A 112 -8.23 -8.18 17.93
C LEU A 112 -8.56 -7.32 16.71
N ARG A 113 -8.90 -6.04 16.95
CA ARG A 113 -9.22 -5.09 15.89
C ARG A 113 -7.96 -4.68 15.14
N GLU A 114 -8.10 -4.39 13.84
CA GLU A 114 -7.00 -3.96 12.98
C GLU A 114 -6.25 -2.74 13.55
N SER A 115 -6.98 -1.73 14.04
CA SER A 115 -6.35 -0.53 14.62
C SER A 115 -5.53 -0.84 15.88
N GLN A 116 -6.00 -1.76 16.72
CA GLN A 116 -5.25 -2.18 17.91
C GLN A 116 -3.96 -2.93 17.50
N LEU A 117 -4.04 -3.76 16.46
CA LEU A 117 -2.87 -4.46 15.94
C LEU A 117 -1.86 -3.49 15.31
N GLU A 118 -2.32 -2.47 14.59
CA GLU A 118 -1.44 -1.42 14.06
C GLU A 118 -0.68 -0.70 15.17
N ASP A 119 -1.36 -0.31 16.25
CA ASP A 119 -0.72 0.38 17.37
C ASP A 119 0.29 -0.53 18.09
N LEU A 120 -0.06 -1.81 18.29
CA LEU A 120 0.88 -2.81 18.84
C LEU A 120 2.11 -3.04 17.95
N LEU A 121 1.95 -3.01 16.63
CA LEU A 121 3.08 -3.12 15.71
C LEU A 121 3.97 -1.89 15.73
N VAL A 122 3.39 -0.70 15.86
CA VAL A 122 4.15 0.56 16.04
C VAL A 122 4.98 0.48 17.32
N ASP A 123 4.38 0.04 18.44
CA ASP A 123 5.10 -0.13 19.70
C ASP A 123 6.25 -1.15 19.56
N LEU A 124 5.97 -2.30 18.94
CA LEU A 124 6.98 -3.35 18.70
C LEU A 124 8.14 -2.85 17.83
N ASP A 125 7.87 -2.07 16.78
CA ASP A 125 8.92 -1.50 15.95
C ASP A 125 9.68 -0.37 16.65
N GLY A 126 9.08 0.29 17.65
CA GLY A 126 9.80 1.21 18.53
C GLY A 126 11.00 0.55 19.22
N ASP A 127 10.85 -0.72 19.58
CA ASP A 127 11.90 -1.56 20.18
C ASP A 127 12.81 -2.20 19.12
N LEU A 128 12.24 -2.78 18.06
CA LEU A 128 13.01 -3.55 17.06
C LEU A 128 13.71 -2.68 16.02
N ARG A 129 13.11 -1.55 15.65
CA ARG A 129 13.60 -0.56 14.67
C ARG A 129 13.94 -1.17 13.31
N VAL A 130 13.09 -2.05 12.81
CA VAL A 130 13.25 -2.70 11.51
C VAL A 130 12.43 -2.01 10.41
N GLY A 131 11.42 -1.22 10.80
CA GLY A 131 10.53 -0.49 9.91
C GLY A 131 9.32 -1.31 9.46
N MET A 132 8.23 -0.60 9.16
CA MET A 132 6.92 -1.23 8.91
C MET A 132 6.84 -2.09 7.65
N GLN A 133 7.66 -1.82 6.63
CA GLN A 133 7.70 -2.71 5.46
C GLN A 133 8.26 -4.09 5.84
N VAL A 134 9.36 -4.13 6.58
CA VAL A 134 9.95 -5.37 7.07
C VAL A 134 8.98 -6.08 8.01
N MET A 135 8.27 -5.33 8.86
CA MET A 135 7.23 -5.86 9.74
C MET A 135 6.09 -6.53 8.94
N GLU A 136 5.55 -5.86 7.92
CA GLU A 136 4.47 -6.37 7.06
C GLU A 136 4.88 -7.69 6.37
N ASP A 137 6.06 -7.68 5.72
CA ASP A 137 6.60 -8.84 5.01
C ASP A 137 6.86 -10.01 5.96
N SER A 138 7.44 -9.71 7.13
CA SER A 138 7.77 -10.72 8.14
C SER A 138 6.53 -11.41 8.67
N LEU A 139 5.47 -10.66 9.01
CA LEU A 139 4.20 -11.22 9.47
C LEU A 139 3.52 -12.04 8.37
N CYS A 140 3.51 -11.53 7.14
CA CYS A 140 2.93 -12.19 5.99
C CYS A 140 3.60 -13.54 5.69
N ASN A 141 4.93 -13.60 5.79
CA ASN A 141 5.71 -14.81 5.59
C ASN A 141 5.57 -15.78 6.77
N TRP A 142 5.81 -15.31 7.99
CA TRP A 142 5.82 -16.12 9.20
C TRP A 142 4.50 -16.84 9.45
N GLN A 143 3.36 -16.18 9.23
CA GLN A 143 2.04 -16.80 9.47
C GLN A 143 1.77 -18.03 8.58
N LYS A 144 2.49 -18.20 7.46
CA LYS A 144 2.38 -19.39 6.60
C LYS A 144 3.06 -20.62 7.21
N SER A 145 4.00 -20.44 8.13
CA SER A 145 4.75 -21.51 8.79
C SER A 145 5.25 -21.05 10.17
N PRO A 146 4.34 -20.81 11.15
CA PRO A 146 4.70 -20.09 12.36
C PRO A 146 5.63 -20.86 13.31
N THR A 147 5.66 -22.19 13.19
CA THR A 147 6.50 -23.10 13.99
C THR A 147 7.76 -23.56 13.26
N ARG A 148 7.98 -23.10 12.02
CA ARG A 148 9.10 -23.53 11.18
C ARG A 148 9.66 -22.36 10.39
N PHE A 149 10.92 -22.03 10.63
CA PHE A 149 11.62 -21.01 9.84
C PHE A 149 11.65 -21.40 8.36
N VAL A 150 11.16 -20.51 7.50
CA VAL A 150 11.22 -20.62 6.05
C VAL A 150 11.80 -19.32 5.51
N HIS A 151 12.97 -19.41 4.89
CA HIS A 151 13.66 -18.27 4.29
C HIS A 151 12.78 -17.62 3.21
N PHE A 152 12.53 -16.32 3.37
CA PHE A 152 11.77 -15.52 2.40
C PHE A 152 12.60 -15.33 1.11
N LYS A 153 11.98 -15.49 -0.06
CA LYS A 153 12.69 -15.46 -1.36
C LYS A 153 12.22 -14.34 -2.31
N GLY A 154 11.29 -13.49 -1.89
CA GLY A 154 10.54 -12.60 -2.79
C GLY A 154 9.32 -13.30 -3.33
#